data_AF-A0A0R3MP73-F1
#
_entry.id   AF-A0A0R3MP73-F1
#
_cell.length_a   1.000
_cell.length_b   1.000
_cell.length_c   1.000
_cell.angle_alpha   90.00
_cell.angle_beta   90.00
_cell.angle_gamma   90.00
#
_symmetry.space_group_name_H-M   'P 1'
#
loop_
_entity.id
_entity.type
_entity.pdbx_description
1 polymer ?
#
loop_
_entity_poly.entity_id
_entity_poly.type
_entity_poly.pdbx_seq_one_letter_code
_entity_poly.pdbx_strand_id
1 'polypeptide(L)'
;MALLVNSGRAGLAGALRARPMFFAWGRGASWWGATDVVNKTFAGSPERITLDHAPVASLTLRNGESAQVYQSPADYTYDNNTGVVTRVNGGAISAGSTVQAQVVYGTTPLSASDTGLVSEVGRRQAASVEFVNPDPNGTISTPGGNRWTVSVTPTRYLYVQVLFDYLEAQTETIREVGIFVDGTRKAGVPEGQLYLTPEEVDQPGYLLLLDRFAGIARSPSSRQGFSYVLVI
;
A
#
# COMPACT_ATOMS: atom_id res chain seq x y z
N MET A 1 -4.73 17.73 -31.87
CA MET A 1 -4.51 17.20 -30.50
C MET A 1 -3.04 16.85 -30.36
N ALA A 2 -2.31 17.49 -29.46
CA ALA A 2 -0.90 17.18 -29.22
C ALA A 2 -0.79 16.21 -28.04
N LEU A 3 -0.09 15.09 -28.24
CA LEU A 3 0.24 14.12 -27.20
C LEU A 3 1.66 14.38 -26.71
N LEU A 4 1.89 14.25 -25.40
CA LEU A 4 3.25 14.35 -24.86
C LEU A 4 4.08 13.17 -25.36
N VAL A 5 5.01 13.46 -26.28
CA VAL A 5 5.92 12.47 -26.86
C VAL A 5 6.99 12.05 -25.85
N ASN A 6 7.67 10.93 -26.13
CA ASN A 6 8.67 10.36 -25.22
C ASN A 6 9.78 11.34 -24.80
N SER A 7 10.20 12.26 -25.67
CA SER A 7 11.19 13.29 -25.31
C SER A 7 10.64 14.28 -24.28
N GLY A 8 9.36 14.65 -24.36
CA GLY A 8 8.71 15.49 -23.36
C GLY A 8 8.60 14.80 -22.00
N ARG A 9 8.27 13.51 -21.98
CA ARG A 9 8.25 12.68 -20.77
C ARG A 9 9.64 12.51 -20.15
N ALA A 10 10.68 12.36 -20.98
CA ALA A 10 12.06 12.32 -20.51
C ALA A 10 12.49 13.66 -19.89
N GLY A 11 12.02 14.78 -20.46
CA GLY A 11 12.19 16.11 -19.86
C GLY A 11 11.51 16.23 -18.49
N LEU A 12 10.28 15.74 -18.36
CA LEU A 12 9.55 15.70 -17.08
C LEU A 12 10.26 14.82 -16.04
N ALA A 13 10.77 13.66 -16.46
CA ALA A 13 11.60 12.81 -15.62
C ALA A 13 12.87 13.54 -15.16
N GLY A 14 13.52 14.31 -16.03
CA GLY A 14 14.66 15.14 -15.65
C GLY A 14 14.30 16.21 -14.61
N ALA A 15 13.15 16.86 -14.78
CA ALA A 15 12.65 17.82 -13.81
C ALA A 15 12.36 17.18 -12.44
N LEU A 16 11.78 15.98 -12.41
CA LEU A 16 11.55 15.24 -11.16
C LEU A 16 12.88 14.81 -10.51
N ARG A 17 13.82 14.26 -11.27
CA ARG A 17 15.13 13.83 -10.75
C ARG A 17 15.92 14.95 -10.08
N ALA A 18 15.77 16.19 -10.56
CA ALA A 18 16.46 17.36 -10.01
C ALA A 18 15.86 17.90 -8.70
N ARG A 19 14.73 17.34 -8.24
CA ARG A 19 14.00 17.79 -7.06
C ARG A 19 14.25 16.87 -5.87
N PRO A 20 14.18 17.39 -4.62
CA PRO A 20 14.31 16.55 -3.44
C PRO A 20 13.16 15.53 -3.39
N MET A 21 13.52 14.26 -3.22
CA MET A 21 12.59 13.15 -3.10
C MET A 21 12.72 12.49 -1.73
N PHE A 22 11.58 12.21 -1.10
CA PHE A 22 11.50 11.52 0.18
C PHE A 22 10.60 10.30 0.05
N PHE A 23 11.00 9.20 0.66
CA PHE A 23 10.14 8.07 0.92
C PHE A 23 9.58 8.22 2.33
N ALA A 24 8.27 8.37 2.46
CA ALA A 24 7.59 8.30 3.75
C ALA A 24 7.01 6.91 3.96
N TRP A 25 6.91 6.51 5.22
CA TRP A 25 6.20 5.29 5.60
C TRP A 25 5.13 5.57 6.65
N GLY A 26 4.07 4.76 6.62
CA GLY A 26 2.86 4.99 7.41
C GLY A 26 2.39 3.72 8.08
N ARG A 27 1.72 3.88 9.22
CA ARG A 27 1.13 2.75 9.95
C ARG A 27 -0.05 2.14 9.21
N GLY A 28 -0.68 2.89 8.30
CA GLY A 28 -1.94 2.48 7.69
C GLY A 28 -3.04 2.29 8.74
N ALA A 29 -4.13 1.66 8.33
CA ALA A 29 -5.11 1.17 9.30
C ALA A 29 -4.65 -0.17 9.90
N SER A 30 -4.85 -0.36 11.21
CA SER A 30 -4.39 -1.56 11.94
C SER A 30 -5.02 -2.86 11.42
N TRP A 31 -6.20 -2.78 10.78
CA TRP A 31 -6.93 -3.92 10.24
C TRP A 31 -6.47 -4.35 8.83
N TRP A 32 -5.64 -3.57 8.13
CA TRP A 32 -5.19 -3.92 6.79
C TRP A 32 -4.36 -5.21 6.79
N GLY A 33 -4.80 -6.22 6.04
CA GLY A 33 -4.15 -7.53 6.02
C GLY A 33 -4.38 -8.37 7.28
N ALA A 34 -5.13 -7.86 8.26
CA ALA A 34 -5.42 -8.60 9.47
C ALA A 34 -6.40 -9.75 9.19
N THR A 35 -6.20 -10.85 9.91
CA THR A 35 -7.17 -11.95 9.97
C THR A 35 -8.02 -11.77 11.21
N ASP A 36 -9.33 -11.89 11.06
CA ASP A 36 -10.28 -11.78 12.16
C ASP A 36 -11.28 -12.93 12.14
N VAL A 37 -11.79 -13.30 13.31
CA VAL A 37 -12.77 -14.38 13.49
C VAL A 37 -13.93 -13.86 14.32
N VAL A 38 -15.06 -13.62 13.67
CA VAL A 38 -16.22 -12.95 14.28
C VAL A 38 -17.50 -13.75 14.08
N ASN A 39 -18.34 -13.79 15.10
CA ASN A 39 -19.67 -14.38 14.98
C ASN A 39 -20.65 -13.31 14.48
N LYS A 40 -21.39 -13.61 13.41
CA LYS A 40 -22.35 -12.68 12.80
C LYS A 40 -23.68 -13.39 12.56
N THR A 41 -24.77 -12.72 12.86
CA THR A 41 -26.13 -13.26 12.71
C THR A 41 -26.81 -12.63 11.50
N PHE A 42 -27.23 -13.46 10.54
CA PHE A 42 -27.99 -12.99 9.38
C PHE A 42 -29.34 -12.42 9.80
N ALA A 43 -29.66 -11.21 9.33
CA ALA A 43 -30.92 -10.54 9.63
C ALA A 43 -31.37 -9.64 8.48
N GLY A 44 -32.64 -9.22 8.50
CA GLY A 44 -33.24 -8.33 7.51
C GLY A 44 -33.82 -9.03 6.28
N SER A 45 -34.18 -8.23 5.26
CA SER A 45 -34.71 -8.71 3.98
C SER A 45 -34.11 -7.89 2.83
N PRO A 46 -33.20 -8.45 2.00
CA PRO A 46 -32.62 -9.79 2.11
C PRO A 46 -31.75 -9.95 3.36
N GLU A 47 -31.58 -11.19 3.82
CA GLU A 47 -30.80 -11.50 5.01
C GLU A 47 -29.31 -11.22 4.79
N ARG A 48 -28.74 -10.33 5.59
CA ARG A 48 -27.37 -9.84 5.46
C ARG A 48 -26.61 -9.80 6.77
N ILE A 49 -25.29 -9.86 6.65
CA ILE A 49 -24.34 -9.44 7.69
C ILE A 49 -23.36 -8.44 7.08
N THR A 50 -22.81 -7.58 7.94
CA THR A 50 -21.73 -6.64 7.56
C THR A 50 -20.50 -6.98 8.39
N LEU A 51 -19.38 -7.21 7.70
CA LEU A 51 -18.07 -7.39 8.32
C LEU A 51 -17.56 -6.06 8.88
N ASP A 52 -16.63 -6.11 9.84
CA ASP A 52 -16.24 -4.91 10.59
C ASP A 52 -15.41 -3.93 9.75
N HIS A 53 -14.72 -4.43 8.73
CA HIS A 53 -13.95 -3.65 7.78
C HIS A 53 -14.13 -4.12 6.35
N ALA A 54 -13.73 -3.26 5.41
CA ALA A 54 -13.65 -3.57 3.99
C ALA A 54 -12.52 -2.72 3.36
N PRO A 55 -11.83 -3.20 2.30
CA PRO A 55 -12.17 -4.38 1.52
C PRO A 55 -11.81 -5.71 2.18
N VAL A 56 -12.37 -6.79 1.65
CA VAL A 56 -12.18 -8.17 2.09
C VAL A 56 -11.32 -8.89 1.06
N ALA A 57 -10.16 -9.41 1.49
CA ALA A 57 -9.27 -10.20 0.65
C ALA A 57 -9.73 -11.66 0.55
N SER A 58 -10.23 -12.23 1.65
CA SER A 58 -10.85 -13.55 1.65
C SER A 58 -11.86 -13.69 2.78
N LEU A 59 -12.90 -14.49 2.55
CA LEU A 59 -13.93 -14.80 3.55
C LEU A 59 -14.21 -16.30 3.55
N THR A 60 -14.26 -16.89 4.74
CA THR A 60 -14.73 -18.25 4.98
C THR A 60 -15.80 -18.20 6.07
N LEU A 61 -17.01 -18.67 5.75
CA LEU A 61 -18.07 -18.83 6.74
C LEU A 61 -18.15 -20.28 7.21
N ARG A 62 -18.33 -20.47 8.51
CA ARG A 62 -18.50 -21.78 9.14
C ARG A 62 -19.74 -21.83 10.01
N ASN A 63 -20.35 -23.01 10.10
CA ASN A 63 -21.30 -23.31 11.16
C ASN A 63 -20.49 -23.58 12.44
N GLY A 64 -20.50 -22.62 13.37
CA GLY A 64 -19.60 -22.58 14.53
C GLY A 64 -19.28 -23.96 15.10
N GLU A 65 -20.27 -24.60 15.73
CA GLU A 65 -20.08 -25.86 16.49
C GLU A 65 -19.87 -27.11 15.62
N SER A 66 -20.28 -27.10 14.36
CA SER A 66 -20.33 -28.31 13.51
C SER A 66 -19.25 -28.37 12.42
N ALA A 67 -18.31 -27.41 12.43
CA ALA A 67 -17.17 -27.31 11.51
C ALA A 67 -17.50 -27.31 10.00
N GLN A 68 -18.78 -27.30 9.61
CA GLN A 68 -19.20 -27.19 8.22
C GLN A 68 -18.72 -25.85 7.65
N VAL A 69 -17.99 -25.90 6.53
CA VAL A 69 -17.58 -24.73 5.77
C VAL A 69 -18.64 -24.45 4.70
N TYR A 70 -19.22 -23.26 4.73
CA TYR A 70 -20.19 -22.82 3.74
C TYR A 70 -19.49 -22.35 2.46
N GLN A 71 -20.14 -22.52 1.32
CA GLN A 71 -19.59 -22.23 0.00
C GLN A 71 -20.18 -20.96 -0.59
N SER A 72 -19.34 -20.11 -1.18
CA SER A 72 -19.77 -19.02 -2.06
C SER A 72 -19.60 -19.46 -3.53
N PRO A 73 -20.59 -19.23 -4.41
CA PRO A 73 -21.82 -18.46 -4.19
C PRO A 73 -23.03 -19.30 -3.73
N ALA A 74 -22.88 -20.59 -3.41
CA ALA A 74 -24.01 -21.50 -3.18
C ALA A 74 -24.82 -21.19 -1.91
N ASP A 75 -24.15 -20.90 -0.80
CA ASP A 75 -24.76 -20.68 0.51
C ASP A 75 -24.85 -19.18 0.85
N TYR A 76 -23.89 -18.40 0.36
CA TYR A 76 -23.83 -16.95 0.53
C TYR A 76 -23.10 -16.32 -0.65
N THR A 77 -23.33 -15.02 -0.85
CA THR A 77 -22.53 -14.16 -1.71
C THR A 77 -21.95 -13.03 -0.87
N TYR A 78 -20.83 -12.45 -1.27
CA TYR A 78 -20.29 -11.29 -0.58
C TYR A 78 -19.69 -10.29 -1.57
N ASP A 79 -19.80 -9.02 -1.22
CA ASP A 79 -19.13 -7.93 -1.90
C ASP A 79 -17.82 -7.64 -1.17
N ASN A 80 -16.72 -7.86 -1.89
CA ASN A 80 -15.37 -7.66 -1.37
C ASN A 80 -15.06 -6.19 -1.05
N ASN A 81 -15.69 -5.22 -1.70
CA ASN A 81 -15.42 -3.80 -1.47
C ASN A 81 -16.20 -3.24 -0.28
N THR A 82 -17.40 -3.77 -0.03
CA THR A 82 -18.27 -3.27 1.04
C THR A 82 -18.29 -4.16 2.28
N GLY A 83 -17.78 -5.39 2.19
CA GLY A 83 -17.82 -6.35 3.30
C GLY A 83 -19.23 -6.85 3.61
N VAL A 84 -20.20 -6.58 2.73
CA VAL A 84 -21.59 -7.03 2.88
C VAL A 84 -21.69 -8.47 2.38
N VAL A 85 -22.22 -9.34 3.22
CA VAL A 85 -22.47 -10.73 2.91
C VAL A 85 -23.99 -10.95 2.88
N THR A 86 -24.50 -11.51 1.80
CA THR A 86 -25.92 -11.83 1.62
C THR A 86 -26.11 -13.33 1.61
N ARG A 87 -26.99 -13.82 2.48
CA ARG A 87 -27.38 -15.23 2.51
C ARG A 87 -28.13 -15.60 1.22
N VAL A 88 -27.85 -16.79 0.68
CA VAL A 88 -28.60 -17.33 -0.46
C VAL A 88 -29.78 -18.16 0.05
N ASN A 89 -30.99 -17.83 -0.41
CA ASN A 89 -32.17 -18.61 -0.07
C ASN A 89 -32.11 -19.98 -0.76
N GLY A 90 -32.39 -21.05 -0.02
CA GLY A 90 -32.19 -22.44 -0.48
C GLY A 90 -30.77 -22.98 -0.33
N GLY A 91 -29.81 -22.15 0.12
CA GLY A 91 -28.47 -22.60 0.51
C GLY A 91 -28.45 -23.30 1.88
N ALA A 92 -27.28 -23.81 2.28
CA ALA A 92 -27.10 -24.58 3.52
C ALA A 92 -27.13 -23.72 4.80
N ILE A 93 -27.01 -22.40 4.69
CA ILE A 93 -27.16 -21.48 5.82
C ILE A 93 -28.66 -21.33 6.12
N SER A 94 -29.07 -21.58 7.35
CA SER A 94 -30.46 -21.38 7.78
C SER A 94 -30.79 -19.89 7.98
N ALA A 95 -32.05 -19.51 7.77
CA ALA A 95 -32.51 -18.13 8.03
C ALA A 95 -32.32 -17.77 9.51
N GLY A 96 -31.91 -16.53 9.80
CA GLY A 96 -31.63 -16.05 11.15
C GLY A 96 -30.44 -16.70 11.85
N SER A 97 -29.65 -17.53 11.16
CA SER A 97 -28.56 -18.27 11.80
C SER A 97 -27.33 -17.40 12.06
N THR A 98 -26.62 -17.73 13.14
CA THR A 98 -25.30 -17.18 13.46
C THR A 98 -24.23 -18.04 12.81
N VAL A 99 -23.32 -17.40 12.09
CA VAL A 99 -22.16 -18.03 11.46
C VAL A 99 -20.88 -17.47 12.07
N GLN A 100 -19.81 -18.27 12.06
CA GLN A 100 -18.47 -17.78 12.33
C GLN A 100 -17.83 -17.36 11.00
N ALA A 101 -17.49 -16.09 10.89
CA ALA A 101 -16.78 -15.52 9.75
C ALA A 101 -15.29 -15.43 10.06
N GLN A 102 -14.49 -16.23 9.38
CA GLN A 102 -13.05 -16.05 9.30
C GLN A 102 -12.74 -15.18 8.09
N VAL A 103 -12.27 -13.96 8.32
CA VAL A 103 -12.05 -12.93 7.30
C VAL A 103 -10.58 -12.52 7.29
N VAL A 104 -10.03 -12.30 6.08
CA VAL A 104 -8.78 -11.57 5.88
C VAL A 104 -9.13 -10.28 5.18
N TYR A 105 -8.80 -9.14 5.79
CA TYR A 105 -9.08 -7.84 5.20
C TYR A 105 -8.00 -7.42 4.20
N GLY A 106 -8.42 -6.73 3.15
CA GLY A 106 -7.54 -6.09 2.20
C GLY A 106 -7.03 -4.74 2.70
N THR A 107 -6.38 -4.00 1.82
CA THR A 107 -5.98 -2.60 2.03
C THR A 107 -6.98 -1.68 1.33
N THR A 108 -7.22 -0.50 1.90
CA THR A 108 -8.09 0.49 1.25
C THR A 108 -7.56 0.82 -0.15
N PRO A 109 -8.41 0.84 -1.20
CA PRO A 109 -7.99 1.19 -2.55
C PRO A 109 -7.35 2.58 -2.62
N LEU A 110 -6.31 2.71 -3.44
CA LEU A 110 -5.66 3.98 -3.71
C LEU A 110 -6.58 4.90 -4.51
N SER A 111 -6.54 6.20 -4.21
CA SER A 111 -7.27 7.24 -4.93
C SER A 111 -6.31 8.29 -5.48
N ALA A 112 -6.62 8.86 -6.65
CA ALA A 112 -5.90 10.02 -7.17
C ALA A 112 -6.05 11.28 -6.29
N SER A 113 -7.01 11.27 -5.36
CA SER A 113 -7.19 12.33 -4.36
C SER A 113 -6.35 12.12 -3.09
N ASP A 114 -5.63 11.00 -2.95
CA ASP A 114 -4.73 10.80 -1.82
C ASP A 114 -3.59 11.84 -1.90
N THR A 115 -3.38 12.58 -0.80
CA THR A 115 -2.31 13.59 -0.70
C THR A 115 -1.28 13.26 0.39
N GLY A 116 -1.48 12.16 1.12
CA GLY A 116 -0.62 11.75 2.22
C GLY A 116 -0.85 10.30 2.65
N LEU A 117 -0.08 9.86 3.64
CA LEU A 117 -0.20 8.54 4.24
C LEU A 117 -1.15 8.59 5.44
N VAL A 118 -1.74 7.44 5.77
CA VAL A 118 -2.45 7.22 7.02
C VAL A 118 -1.44 7.02 8.13
N SER A 119 -1.44 7.96 9.08
CA SER A 119 -0.55 7.97 10.25
C SER A 119 0.93 7.78 9.86
N GLU A 120 1.47 8.77 9.13
CA GLU A 120 2.89 8.83 8.79
C GLU A 120 3.76 8.68 10.04
N VAL A 121 4.82 7.87 9.91
CA VAL A 121 5.79 7.58 10.97
C VAL A 121 7.07 8.39 10.78
N GLY A 122 7.36 8.76 9.55
CA GLY A 122 8.49 9.58 9.14
C GLY A 122 8.85 9.35 7.69
N ARG A 123 9.86 10.06 7.23
CA ARG A 123 10.30 10.01 5.84
C ARG A 123 11.80 10.14 5.71
N ARG A 124 12.38 9.40 4.78
CA ARG A 124 13.81 9.40 4.49
C ARG A 124 14.07 9.92 3.09
N GLN A 125 15.08 10.76 2.94
CA GLN A 125 15.53 11.19 1.62
C GLN A 125 15.89 9.98 0.74
N ALA A 126 15.48 10.02 -0.53
CA ALA A 126 15.80 8.97 -1.50
C ALA A 126 17.32 8.79 -1.61
N ALA A 127 17.77 7.53 -1.59
CA ALA A 127 19.18 7.17 -1.69
C ALA A 127 19.68 7.18 -3.13
N SER A 128 18.80 6.94 -4.11
CA SER A 128 19.12 7.12 -5.53
C SER A 128 17.87 7.47 -6.32
N VAL A 129 18.06 8.33 -7.32
CA VAL A 129 17.05 8.74 -8.31
C VAL A 129 17.76 8.75 -9.66
N GLU A 130 17.56 7.71 -10.46
CA GLU A 130 18.32 7.49 -11.70
C GLU A 130 17.43 7.28 -12.90
N PHE A 131 17.85 7.77 -14.07
CA PHE A 131 17.21 7.35 -15.31
C PHE A 131 17.54 5.89 -15.58
N VAL A 132 16.58 5.16 -16.13
CA VAL A 132 16.78 3.75 -16.50
C VAL A 132 16.17 3.42 -17.86
N ASN A 133 16.64 2.34 -18.46
CA ASN A 133 16.03 1.69 -19.62
C ASN A 133 15.65 0.25 -19.27
N PRO A 134 14.54 -0.29 -19.82
CA PRO A 134 14.26 -1.71 -19.77
C PRO A 134 15.41 -2.50 -20.41
N ASP A 135 15.91 -3.50 -19.69
CA ASP A 135 17.02 -4.34 -20.13
C ASP A 135 16.87 -5.73 -19.51
N PRO A 136 16.57 -6.79 -20.29
CA PRO A 136 16.46 -8.15 -19.78
C PRO A 136 17.71 -8.67 -19.05
N ASN A 137 18.88 -8.09 -19.31
CA ASN A 137 20.15 -8.43 -18.65
C ASN A 137 20.56 -7.41 -17.59
N GLY A 138 19.70 -6.43 -17.32
CA GLY A 138 19.95 -5.36 -16.37
C GLY A 138 20.16 -5.87 -14.94
N THR A 139 20.91 -5.09 -14.17
CA THR A 139 21.27 -5.41 -12.77
C THR A 139 20.19 -4.99 -11.78
N ILE A 140 19.34 -4.02 -12.15
CA ILE A 140 18.22 -3.58 -11.33
C ILE A 140 17.03 -4.48 -11.63
N SER A 141 16.50 -5.15 -10.60
CA SER A 141 15.29 -5.97 -10.69
C SER A 141 14.15 -5.30 -9.95
N THR A 142 12.97 -5.24 -10.57
CA THR A 142 11.72 -4.84 -9.91
C THR A 142 10.82 -6.05 -9.68
N PRO A 143 9.84 -5.97 -8.75
CA PRO A 143 8.78 -6.97 -8.66
C PRO A 143 8.14 -7.24 -10.03
N GLY A 144 7.81 -8.50 -10.32
CA GLY A 144 7.31 -8.93 -11.63
C GLY A 144 8.38 -9.35 -12.65
N GLY A 145 9.67 -9.30 -12.28
CA GLY A 145 10.75 -9.87 -13.08
C GLY A 145 11.33 -8.95 -14.16
N ASN A 146 10.79 -7.73 -14.31
CA ASN A 146 11.36 -6.72 -15.19
C ASN A 146 12.74 -6.29 -14.68
N ARG A 147 13.66 -6.13 -15.62
CA ARG A 147 15.05 -5.71 -15.37
C ARG A 147 15.37 -4.41 -16.08
N TRP A 148 16.30 -3.67 -15.48
CA TRP A 148 16.62 -2.31 -15.88
C TRP A 148 18.12 -2.04 -15.77
N THR A 149 18.60 -1.15 -16.63
CA THR A 149 19.97 -0.63 -16.62
C THR A 149 19.95 0.88 -16.51
N VAL A 150 20.84 1.44 -15.68
CA VAL A 150 21.00 2.89 -15.50
C VAL A 150 21.36 3.55 -16.81
N SER A 151 20.73 4.69 -17.07
CA SER A 151 20.95 5.52 -18.25
C SER A 151 21.56 6.85 -17.83
N VAL A 152 22.62 7.28 -18.52
CA VAL A 152 23.19 8.63 -18.35
C VAL A 152 22.43 9.69 -19.13
N THR A 153 21.63 9.28 -20.13
CA THR A 153 20.73 10.16 -20.87
C THR A 153 19.33 10.13 -20.25
N PRO A 154 18.61 11.26 -20.22
CA PRO A 154 17.23 11.30 -19.73
C PRO A 154 16.34 10.29 -20.46
N THR A 155 15.55 9.55 -19.70
CA THR A 155 14.52 8.63 -20.20
C THR A 155 13.21 8.95 -19.51
N ARG A 156 12.09 8.38 -20.00
CA ARG A 156 10.79 8.52 -19.33
C ARG A 156 10.63 7.63 -18.08
N TYR A 157 11.71 6.98 -17.63
CA TYR A 157 11.69 6.05 -16.51
C TYR A 157 12.64 6.52 -15.44
N LEU A 158 12.16 6.60 -14.20
CA LEU A 158 13.00 6.90 -13.04
C LEU A 158 13.00 5.72 -12.07
N TYR A 159 14.18 5.17 -11.84
CA TYR A 159 14.41 4.29 -10.71
C TYR A 159 14.64 5.15 -9.46
N VAL A 160 13.85 4.87 -8.43
CA VAL A 160 13.91 5.56 -7.14
C VAL A 160 14.02 4.52 -6.04
N GLN A 161 14.95 4.73 -5.12
CA GLN A 161 15.14 3.82 -4.00
C GLN A 161 15.46 4.53 -2.70
N VAL A 162 15.13 3.84 -1.61
CA VAL A 162 15.50 4.22 -0.25
C VAL A 162 15.89 2.97 0.52
N LEU A 163 16.74 3.15 1.53
CA LEU A 163 17.05 2.14 2.52
C LEU A 163 16.96 2.75 3.91
N PHE A 164 15.83 2.51 4.59
CA PHE A 164 15.62 2.92 5.97
C PHE A 164 16.61 2.21 6.89
N ASP A 165 17.12 2.94 7.88
CA ASP A 165 18.13 2.45 8.81
C ASP A 165 17.51 1.61 9.94
N TYR A 166 18.36 0.91 10.69
CA TYR A 166 17.96 -0.07 11.71
C TYR A 166 17.01 0.51 12.76
N LEU A 167 17.34 1.68 13.30
CA LEU A 167 16.59 2.28 14.41
C LEU A 167 15.38 3.09 13.97
N GLU A 168 15.24 3.33 12.66
CA GLU A 168 14.11 4.07 12.11
C GLU A 168 12.84 3.23 12.23
N ALA A 169 11.87 3.77 12.98
CA ALA A 169 10.60 3.12 13.29
C ALA A 169 10.74 1.67 13.81
N GLN A 170 11.78 1.37 14.59
CA GLN A 170 12.21 0.02 14.98
C GLN A 170 11.18 -0.86 15.71
N THR A 171 10.04 -0.31 16.13
CA THR A 171 8.94 -1.04 16.78
C THR A 171 7.61 -0.92 16.04
N GLU A 172 7.60 -0.29 14.86
CA GLU A 172 6.39 -0.01 14.12
C GLU A 172 6.03 -1.16 13.18
N THR A 173 4.73 -1.30 12.93
CA THR A 173 4.24 -2.07 11.79
C THR A 173 3.87 -1.09 10.68
N ILE A 174 4.66 -1.12 9.61
CA ILE A 174 4.47 -0.26 8.45
C ILE A 174 3.51 -0.93 7.49
N ARG A 175 2.54 -0.17 6.95
CA ARG A 175 1.56 -0.68 5.98
C ARG A 175 1.45 0.19 4.74
N GLU A 176 2.18 1.31 4.70
CA GLU A 176 2.22 2.23 3.57
C GLU A 176 3.63 2.70 3.31
N VAL A 177 3.92 2.94 2.04
CA VAL A 177 5.05 3.74 1.60
C VAL A 177 4.59 4.72 0.54
N GLY A 178 5.05 5.96 0.63
CA GLY A 178 4.78 6.98 -0.37
C GLY A 178 6.02 7.76 -0.76
N ILE A 179 6.06 8.22 -2.00
CA ILE A 179 7.15 9.03 -2.55
C ILE A 179 6.66 10.46 -2.64
N PHE A 180 7.31 11.36 -1.92
CA PHE A 180 7.05 12.79 -1.91
C PHE A 180 8.14 13.55 -2.65
N VAL A 181 7.75 14.55 -3.43
CA VAL A 181 8.67 15.47 -4.12
C VAL A 181 8.47 16.88 -3.58
N ASP A 182 9.55 17.65 -3.44
CA ASP A 182 9.54 19.02 -2.89
C ASP A 182 9.10 19.11 -1.41
N GLY A 183 9.31 18.03 -0.64
CA GLY A 183 9.21 18.13 0.81
C GLY A 183 10.33 19.01 1.38
N THR A 184 10.03 19.79 2.41
CA THR A 184 11.02 20.63 3.12
C THR A 184 11.12 20.26 4.59
N ARG A 185 12.31 20.46 5.16
CA ARG A 185 12.58 20.30 6.59
C ARG A 185 12.32 21.61 7.34
N LYS A 186 11.89 21.52 8.60
CA LYS A 186 11.78 22.70 9.47
C LYS A 186 13.13 23.35 9.74
N ALA A 187 13.09 24.65 10.04
CA ALA A 187 14.26 25.40 10.46
C ALA A 187 14.91 24.74 11.69
N GLY A 188 16.23 24.59 11.65
CA GLY A 188 17.01 23.97 12.73
C GLY A 188 17.22 22.45 12.60
N VAL A 189 16.49 21.76 11.72
CA VAL A 189 16.76 20.35 11.41
C VAL A 189 18.03 20.25 10.55
N PRO A 190 19.06 19.48 10.95
CA PRO A 190 20.32 19.41 10.22
C PRO A 190 20.16 18.90 8.78
N GLU A 191 20.91 19.47 7.83
CA GLU A 191 20.87 19.00 6.44
C GLU A 191 21.38 17.56 6.26
N GLY A 192 22.31 17.13 7.11
CA GLY A 192 22.83 15.76 7.12
C GLY A 192 21.86 14.72 7.70
N GLN A 193 20.75 15.16 8.29
CA GLN A 193 19.72 14.27 8.81
C GLN A 193 18.84 13.79 7.65
N LEU A 194 19.04 12.53 7.26
CA LEU A 194 18.33 11.95 6.11
C LEU A 194 16.91 11.48 6.44
N TYR A 195 16.64 11.13 7.70
CA TYR A 195 15.33 10.70 8.18
C TYR A 195 14.68 11.79 9.04
N LEU A 196 13.48 12.17 8.66
CA LEU A 196 12.68 13.20 9.30
C LEU A 196 11.47 12.53 9.96
N THR A 197 11.20 12.85 11.22
CA THR A 197 9.90 12.56 11.84
C THR A 197 8.83 13.49 11.25
N PRO A 198 7.53 13.17 11.37
CA PRO A 198 6.46 14.04 10.88
C PRO A 198 6.55 15.47 11.43
N GLU A 199 7.04 15.63 12.66
CA GLU A 199 7.19 16.92 13.33
C GLU A 199 8.37 17.74 12.79
N GLU A 200 9.32 17.12 12.10
CA GLU A 200 10.50 17.78 11.50
C GLU A 200 10.26 18.22 10.04
N VAL A 201 9.13 17.81 9.46
CA VAL A 201 8.70 18.22 8.12
C VAL A 201 7.99 19.57 8.19
N ASP A 202 8.40 20.52 7.36
CA ASP A 202 7.77 21.84 7.23
C ASP A 202 6.67 21.81 6.16
N GLN A 203 7.08 21.62 4.89
CA GLN A 203 6.16 21.35 3.79
C GLN A 203 6.20 19.87 3.42
N PRO A 204 5.05 19.18 3.34
CA PRO A 204 5.02 17.75 3.00
C PRO A 204 5.43 17.48 1.55
N GLY A 205 5.39 18.48 0.67
CA GLY A 205 5.58 18.31 -0.77
C GLY A 205 4.38 17.64 -1.45
N TYR A 206 4.61 17.10 -2.63
CA TYR A 206 3.60 16.44 -3.46
C TYR A 206 3.78 14.93 -3.44
N LEU A 207 2.70 14.21 -3.13
CA LEU A 207 2.66 12.76 -3.22
C LEU A 207 2.66 12.32 -4.70
N LEU A 208 3.69 11.58 -5.11
CA LEU A 208 3.88 11.09 -6.47
C LEU A 208 3.47 9.63 -6.63
N LEU A 209 3.68 8.83 -5.59
CA LEU A 209 3.34 7.41 -5.55
C LEU A 209 2.92 7.05 -4.14
N LEU A 210 1.90 6.21 -4.00
CA LEU A 210 1.48 5.60 -2.75
C LEU A 210 1.29 4.11 -2.98
N ASP A 211 1.74 3.30 -2.04
CA ASP A 211 1.59 1.85 -2.05
C ASP A 211 1.14 1.38 -0.65
N ARG A 212 0.22 0.41 -0.63
CA ARG A 212 -0.44 -0.11 0.58
C ARG A 212 -0.31 -1.62 0.63
N PHE A 213 0.11 -2.15 1.78
CA PHE A 213 0.34 -3.58 1.98
C PHE A 213 -0.13 -4.08 3.35
N ALA A 214 -0.18 -5.40 3.51
CA ALA A 214 -0.73 -6.10 4.68
C ALA A 214 0.07 -5.90 5.98
N GLY A 215 1.24 -5.28 5.93
CA GLY A 215 2.07 -4.97 7.10
C GLY A 215 3.46 -5.58 7.05
N ILE A 216 4.46 -4.76 7.35
CA ILE A 216 5.86 -5.14 7.55
C ILE A 216 6.24 -4.71 8.97
N ALA A 217 6.52 -5.68 9.84
CA ALA A 217 7.02 -5.40 11.18
C ALA A 217 8.48 -4.96 11.09
N ARG A 218 8.80 -3.80 11.66
CA ARG A 218 10.18 -3.32 11.75
C ARG A 218 10.91 -4.01 12.91
N SER A 219 12.22 -4.12 12.76
CA SER A 219 13.11 -4.57 13.82
C SER A 219 14.42 -3.79 13.77
N PRO A 220 15.11 -3.61 14.91
CA PRO A 220 16.44 -3.01 14.95
C PRO A 220 17.53 -3.92 14.36
N SER A 221 17.20 -5.15 13.98
CA SER A 221 18.14 -6.10 13.37
C SER A 221 18.09 -6.09 11.84
N SER A 222 17.20 -5.31 11.23
CA SER A 222 17.04 -5.26 9.78
C SER A 222 16.82 -3.84 9.24
N ARG A 223 17.37 -3.60 8.06
CA ARG A 223 17.06 -2.41 7.25
C ARG A 223 15.94 -2.73 6.28
N GLN A 224 15.05 -1.77 6.03
CA GLN A 224 13.97 -1.95 5.07
C GLN A 224 14.23 -1.10 3.83
N GLY A 225 14.36 -1.78 2.68
CA GLY A 225 14.48 -1.12 1.38
C GLY A 225 13.14 -1.01 0.69
N PHE A 226 12.94 0.09 -0.04
CA PHE A 226 11.88 0.21 -1.03
C PHE A 226 12.48 0.75 -2.32
N SER A 227 12.01 0.23 -3.44
CA SER A 227 12.49 0.64 -4.75
C SER A 227 11.38 0.52 -5.80
N TYR A 228 11.27 1.52 -6.65
CA TYR A 228 10.25 1.60 -7.70
C TYR A 228 10.88 2.09 -9.00
N VAL A 229 10.26 1.72 -10.12
CA VAL A 229 10.48 2.39 -11.41
C VAL A 229 9.23 3.16 -11.76
N LEU A 230 9.33 4.49 -11.77
CA LEU A 230 8.26 5.39 -12.15
C LEU A 230 8.22 5.51 -13.67
N VAL A 231 7.02 5.37 -14.24
CA VAL A 231 6.77 5.58 -15.67
C VAL A 231 6.12 6.95 -15.85
N ILE A 232 6.77 7.82 -16.61
CA ILE A 232 6.39 9.23 -16.80
C ILE A 232 5.82 9.44 -18.20
#